data_AF-A0A0F7FQJ1-F1
#
_entry.id   AF-A0A0F7FQJ1-F1
#
_cell.length_a   1.000
_cell.length_b   1.000
_cell.length_c   1.000
_cell.angle_alpha   90.00
_cell.angle_beta   90.00
_cell.angle_gamma   90.00
#
_symmetry.space_group_name_H-M   'P 1'
#
loop_
_entity.id
_entity.type
_entity.pdbx_description
1 polymer ?
#
loop_
_entity_poly.entity_id
_entity_poly.type
_entity_poly.pdbx_seq_one_letter_code
_entity_poly.pdbx_strand_id
1 'polypeptide(L)' 'MIEKAVFLLREAHVSRGAVIRALAEYFPGTAFDDRTRCVYEAWDQVHQGAPALPSVPSELSQARTFAAAHERHGFSD' A
#
# COMPACT_ATOMS: atom_id res chain seq x y z
N MET A 1 -1.15 -2.56 -17.83
CA MET A 1 -0.32 -2.53 -16.61
C MET A 1 -1.03 -3.17 -15.43
N ILE A 2 -2.27 -2.74 -15.14
CA ILE A 2 -3.09 -3.25 -14.04
C ILE A 2 -3.26 -4.78 -14.07
N GLU A 3 -3.56 -5.37 -15.22
CA GLU A 3 -3.71 -6.83 -15.36
C GLU A 3 -2.42 -7.58 -15.02
N LYS A 4 -1.25 -7.03 -15.40
CA LYS A 4 0.05 -7.60 -15.08
C LYS A 4 0.34 -7.51 -13.58
N ALA A 5 -0.04 -6.40 -12.95
CA ALA A 5 0.07 -6.23 -11.50
C ALA A 5 -0.86 -7.20 -10.75
N VAL A 6 -2.11 -7.36 -11.19
CA VAL A 6 -3.07 -8.34 -10.64
C VAL A 6 -2.53 -9.76 -10.77
N PHE A 7 -2.00 -10.14 -11.93
CA PHE A 7 -1.37 -11.45 -12.13
C PHE A 7 -0.21 -11.68 -11.15
N LEU A 8 0.70 -10.71 -11.02
CA LEU A 8 1.85 -10.84 -10.12
C LEU A 8 1.45 -10.93 -8.64
N LEU A 9 0.38 -10.24 -8.25
CA LEU A 9 -0.15 -10.25 -6.89
C LEU A 9 -0.96 -11.52 -6.58
N ARG A 10 -1.81 -11.96 -7.51
CA ARG A 10 -2.77 -13.05 -7.30
C ARG A 10 -2.19 -14.42 -7.63
N GLU A 11 -1.52 -14.56 -8.76
CA GLU A 11 -1.06 -15.86 -9.28
C GLU A 11 0.40 -16.14 -8.89
N ALA A 12 1.25 -15.11 -8.92
CA ALA A 12 2.66 -15.25 -8.56
C ALA A 12 2.95 -14.94 -7.07
N HIS A 13 1.94 -14.48 -6.32
CA HIS A 13 2.03 -14.14 -4.88
C HIS A 13 3.22 -13.24 -4.51
N VAL A 14 3.59 -12.33 -5.41
CA VAL A 14 4.73 -11.42 -5.23
C VAL A 14 4.32 -10.26 -4.32
N SER A 15 5.24 -9.79 -3.47
CA SER A 15 4.97 -8.62 -2.62
C SER A 15 4.80 -7.34 -3.44
N ARG A 16 3.96 -6.40 -2.97
CA ARG A 16 3.71 -5.12 -3.66
C ARG A 16 4.99 -4.40 -4.13
N GLY A 17 6.00 -4.32 -3.28
CA GLY A 17 7.28 -3.67 -3.62
C GLY A 17 8.04 -4.39 -4.73
N ALA A 18 7.99 -5.73 -4.78
CA ALA A 18 8.57 -6.50 -5.86
C ALA A 18 7.76 -6.39 -7.16
N VAL A 19 6.43 -6.24 -7.09
CA VAL A 19 5.59 -5.94 -8.27
C VAL A 19 5.94 -4.57 -8.88
N ILE A 20 6.12 -3.52 -8.06
CA ILE A 20 6.51 -2.18 -8.55
C ILE A 20 7.84 -2.23 -9.33
N ARG A 21 8.81 -3.00 -8.83
CA ARG A 21 10.10 -3.23 -9.50
C ARG A 21 9.91 -4.03 -10.79
N ALA A 22 9.17 -5.14 -10.76
CA ALA A 22 8.91 -5.95 -11.93
C ALA A 22 8.18 -5.18 -13.05
N LEU A 23 7.25 -4.28 -12.69
CA LEU A 23 6.57 -3.42 -13.66
C LEU A 23 7.52 -2.46 -14.39
N ALA A 24 8.68 -2.13 -13.80
CA ALA A 24 9.71 -1.34 -14.48
C ALA A 24 10.28 -2.08 -15.71
N GLU A 25 10.43 -3.40 -15.60
CA GLU A 25 10.99 -4.26 -16.64
C GLU A 25 9.97 -4.50 -17.75
N TYR A 26 8.70 -4.70 -17.40
CA TYR A 26 7.62 -4.93 -18.37
C TYR A 26 7.14 -3.66 -19.07
N PHE A 27 7.25 -2.49 -18.42
CA PHE A 27 6.74 -1.21 -18.93
C PHE A 27 7.80 -0.11 -18.84
N PRO A 28 8.88 -0.20 -19.66
CA PRO A 28 9.93 0.81 -19.68
C PRO A 28 9.36 2.18 -20.04
N GLY A 29 9.80 3.23 -19.35
CA GLY A 29 9.31 4.60 -19.52
C GLY A 29 8.14 4.99 -18.61
N THR A 30 7.59 4.05 -17.84
CA THR A 30 6.56 4.39 -16.84
C THR A 30 7.19 5.03 -15.60
N ALA A 31 6.64 6.17 -15.18
CA ALA A 31 7.03 6.81 -13.93
C ALA A 31 6.87 5.87 -12.73
N PHE A 32 7.69 6.08 -11.70
CA PHE A 32 7.61 5.30 -10.47
C PHE A 32 6.25 5.47 -9.77
N ASP A 33 5.73 6.70 -9.79
CA ASP A 33 4.45 7.04 -9.16
C ASP A 33 3.29 6.30 -9.84
N ASP A 34 3.26 6.27 -11.17
CA ASP A 34 2.25 5.53 -11.94
C ASP A 34 2.28 4.03 -11.67
N ARG A 35 3.48 3.42 -11.58
CA ARG A 35 3.62 2.00 -11.21
C ARG A 35 3.14 1.75 -9.78
N THR A 36 3.43 2.67 -8.86
CA THR A 36 3.00 2.58 -7.47
C THR A 36 1.48 2.64 -7.37
N ARG A 37 0.86 3.65 -8.00
CA ARG A 37 -0.61 3.79 -8.10
C ARG A 37 -1.26 2.52 -8.68
N CYS A 38 -0.72 2.02 -9.79
CA CYS A 38 -1.20 0.81 -10.44
C CYS A 38 -1.13 -0.43 -9.51
N VAL A 39 -0.08 -0.56 -8.71
CA VAL A 39 0.05 -1.70 -7.78
C VAL A 39 -0.92 -1.60 -6.61
N TYR A 40 -1.19 -0.39 -6.11
CA TYR A 40 -2.22 -0.19 -5.07
C TYR A 40 -3.63 -0.50 -5.59
N GLU A 41 -3.96 -0.07 -6.81
CA GLU A 41 -5.24 -0.39 -7.45
C GLU A 41 -5.38 -1.90 -7.70
N ALA A 42 -4.32 -2.56 -8.18
CA ALA A 42 -4.33 -4.01 -8.38
C ALA A 42 -4.44 -4.77 -7.05
N TRP A 43 -3.78 -4.27 -6.01
CA TRP A 43 -3.88 -4.84 -4.66
C TRP A 43 -5.31 -4.76 -4.14
N ASP A 44 -5.94 -3.60 -4.28
CA ASP A 44 -7.34 -3.41 -3.94
C ASP A 44 -8.23 -4.38 -4.74
N GLN A 45 -8.09 -4.48 -6.07
CA GLN A 45 -8.86 -5.43 -6.87
C GLN A 45 -8.70 -6.90 -6.45
N VAL A 46 -7.48 -7.33 -6.10
CA VAL A 46 -7.20 -8.69 -5.61
C VAL A 46 -7.86 -8.94 -4.24
N HIS A 47 -7.96 -7.90 -3.41
CA HIS A 47 -8.46 -8.00 -2.04
C HIS A 47 -9.88 -7.49 -1.84
N GLN A 48 -10.54 -6.88 -2.83
CA GLN A 48 -11.94 -6.45 -2.75
C GLN A 48 -12.96 -7.60 -2.81
N GLY A 49 -12.48 -8.85 -2.99
CA GLY A 49 -13.24 -10.05 -2.59
C GLY A 49 -13.24 -10.32 -1.08
N ALA A 50 -12.37 -9.64 -0.32
CA ALA A 50 -12.41 -9.53 1.13
C ALA A 50 -13.01 -8.15 1.48
N PRO A 51 -13.81 -8.02 2.55
CA PRO A 51 -14.46 -6.76 2.88
C PRO A 51 -13.41 -5.64 2.99
N ALA A 52 -13.53 -4.65 2.11
CA ALA A 52 -12.73 -3.44 2.14
C ALA A 52 -12.91 -2.80 3.52
N LEU A 53 -11.91 -2.92 4.38
CA LEU A 53 -11.83 -2.04 5.54
C LEU A 53 -11.72 -0.62 4.96
N PRO A 54 -12.61 0.31 5.35
CA PRO A 54 -12.51 1.67 4.89
C PRO A 54 -11.09 2.17 5.14
N SER A 55 -10.48 2.72 4.10
CA SER A 55 -9.24 3.49 4.23
C SER A 55 -9.56 4.67 5.13
N VAL A 56 -9.40 4.47 6.43
CA VAL A 56 -9.41 5.56 7.39
C VAL A 56 -8.30 6.51 6.95
N PRO A 57 -8.60 7.81 6.73
CA PRO A 57 -7.55 8.78 6.50
C PRO A 57 -6.58 8.69 7.67
N SER A 58 -5.34 8.33 7.36
CA SER A 58 -4.28 8.19 8.36
C SER A 58 -4.22 9.50 9.16
N GLU A 59 -4.63 9.47 10.44
CA GLU A 59 -4.55 10.61 11.37
C GLU A 59 -3.11 11.08 11.64
N LEU A 60 -2.13 10.47 10.96
CA LEU A 60 -0.72 10.84 10.98
C LEU A 60 -0.38 12.05 10.09
N SER A 61 -1.33 12.57 9.30
CA SER A 61 -1.13 13.83 8.56
C SER A 61 -1.36 15.08 9.43
N GLN A 62 -1.87 14.92 10.66
CA GLN A 62 -1.95 16.01 11.62
C GLN A 62 -0.75 15.93 12.57
N ALA A 63 0.17 16.90 12.45
CA ALA A 63 1.34 17.08 13.33
C ALA A 63 1.00 17.30 14.82
N ARG A 64 -0.29 17.20 15.20
CA ARG A 64 -0.80 17.39 16.56
C ARG A 64 -0.93 16.08 17.34
N THR A 65 -0.87 14.92 16.68
CA THR A 65 -1.07 13.60 17.31
C THR A 65 0.20 13.00 17.91
N PHE A 66 1.37 13.61 17.70
CA PHE A 66 2.64 13.11 18.29
C PHE A 66 2.77 13.39 19.80
N ALA A 67 2.08 14.40 20.35
CA ALA A 67 2.22 14.74 21.77
C ALA A 67 1.34 13.88 22.70
N ALA A 68 0.13 13.50 22.26
CA ALA A 68 -0.84 12.80 23.12
C ALA A 68 -0.48 11.33 23.41
N ALA A 69 0.40 10.72 22.62
CA ALA A 69 0.79 9.32 22.83
C ALA A 69 1.91 9.16 23.88
N HIS A 70 2.66 10.22 24.21
CA HIS A 70 3.84 10.13 25.08
C HIS A 70 3.52 10.25 26.58
N GLU A 71 2.30 10.63 26.96
CA GLU A 71 1.92 10.86 28.37
C GLU A 71 1.29 9.64 29.05
N ARG A 72 1.11 8.50 28.36
CA ARG A 72 0.47 7.29 28.93
C ARG A 72 1.43 6.18 29.37
N HIS A 73 2.73 6.44 29.44
CA HIS A 73 3.67 5.58 30.16
C HIS A 73 4.06 6.18 31.52
N GLY A 74 3.03 6.50 32.32
CA GLY A 74 3.18 6.56 33.77
C GLY A 74 3.21 5.13 34.31
N PHE A 75 4.40 4.53 34.35
CA PHE A 75 4.62 3.27 35.06
C PHE A 75 4.62 3.60 36.56
N SER A 76 3.48 3.37 37.22
CA SER A 76 3.41 3.25 38.68
C SER A 76 3.51 1.78 39.04
N ASP A 77 4.68 1.37 39.53
CA ASP A 77 4.96 0.73 40.83
C ASP A 77 6.43 0.24 40.81
#